data_AF-A0A1H3YYC5-F1
#
_entry.id   AF-A0A1H3YYC5-F1
#
_cell.length_a   1.000
_cell.length_b   1.000
_cell.length_c   1.000
_cell.angle_alpha   90.00
_cell.angle_beta   90.00
_cell.angle_gamma   90.00
#
_symmetry.space_group_name_H-M   'P 1'
#
loop_
_entity.id
_entity.type
_entity.pdbx_description
1 polymer ?
#
loop_
_entity_poly.entity_id
_entity_poly.type
_entity_poly.pdbx_seq_one_letter_code
_entity_poly.pdbx_strand_id
1 'polypeptide(L)'
;MNKSYITCLECGTVNLNNEYCSNCGALLDVVLKRKLEREKKTQDKIKQKIDKEPSKIELFLKNGVEHPNMILRTLFQTGYYIWLFFAVVIGGLISLVIAAAAG
;
A
#
# COMPACT_ATOMS: atom_id res chain seq x y z
N MET A 1 39.93 13.42 7.08
CA MET A 1 38.53 13.10 7.46
C MET A 1 37.86 14.39 7.90
N ASN A 2 36.82 14.84 7.19
CA ASN A 2 36.14 16.10 7.52
C ASN A 2 35.21 15.85 8.72
N LYS A 3 35.40 16.58 9.83
CA LYS A 3 34.56 16.44 11.02
C LYS A 3 33.33 17.34 10.86
N SER A 4 32.18 16.74 10.55
CA SER A 4 30.88 17.44 10.55
C SER A 4 30.29 17.42 11.96
N TYR A 5 30.02 18.62 12.49
CA TYR A 5 29.31 18.80 13.75
C TYR A 5 27.86 19.12 13.45
N ILE A 6 26.95 18.38 14.06
CA ILE A 6 25.50 18.53 13.89
C ILE A 6 24.89 18.81 15.25
N THR A 7 24.20 19.94 15.38
CA THR A 7 23.47 20.29 16.60
C THR A 7 22.10 19.63 16.59
N CYS A 8 21.75 18.96 17.69
CA CYS A 8 20.43 18.37 17.84
C CYS A 8 19.35 19.45 17.96
N LEU A 9 18.31 19.34 17.14
CA LEU A 9 17.15 20.26 17.15
C LEU A 9 16.26 20.11 18.39
N GLU A 10 16.36 19.01 19.13
CA GLU A 10 15.48 18.75 20.28
C GLU A 10 16.14 19.06 21.63
N CYS A 11 17.43 18.79 21.80
CA CYS A 11 18.14 19.03 23.06
C CYS A 11 19.32 20.03 22.95
N GLY A 12 19.60 20.56 21.75
CA GLY A 12 20.69 21.52 21.54
C GLY A 12 22.11 20.95 21.66
N THR A 13 22.26 19.64 21.91
CA THR A 13 23.58 19.02 22.08
C THR A 13 24.31 18.90 20.74
N VAL A 14 25.57 19.33 20.70
CA VAL A 14 26.44 19.19 19.52
C VAL A 14 26.95 17.75 19.43
N ASN A 15 26.67 17.09 18.32
CA ASN A 15 27.09 15.73 18.04
C ASN A 15 28.07 15.70 16.87
N LEU A 16 29.01 14.76 16.91
CA LEU A 16 30.08 14.65 15.92
C LEU A 16 29.75 13.48 15.00
N ASN A 17 29.20 13.79 13.82
CA ASN A 17 28.90 12.85 12.74
C ASN A 17 28.16 11.55 13.16
N ASN A 18 27.18 11.67 14.06
CA ASN A 18 26.30 10.57 14.47
C ASN A 18 24.91 10.72 13.81
N GLU A 19 24.23 9.60 13.54
CA GLU A 19 22.86 9.59 12.99
C GLU A 19 21.81 9.95 14.06
N TYR A 20 22.11 9.60 15.31
CA TYR A 20 21.27 9.85 16.48
C TYR A 20 22.01 10.71 17.49
N CYS A 21 21.25 11.51 18.24
CA CYS A 21 21.79 12.32 19.31
C CYS A 21 22.28 11.45 20.47
N SER A 22 23.51 11.68 20.93
CA SER A 22 24.10 10.92 22.05
C SER A 22 23.45 11.21 23.40
N ASN A 23 22.66 12.30 23.49
CA ASN A 23 21.99 12.73 24.73
C ASN A 23 20.52 12.29 24.76
N CYS A 24 19.73 12.67 23.74
CA CYS A 24 18.29 12.41 23.72
C CYS A 24 17.86 11.26 22.79
N GLY A 25 18.78 10.64 22.04
CA GLY A 25 18.46 9.59 21.07
C GLY A 25 17.66 10.05 19.85
N ALA A 26 17.41 11.36 19.69
CA ALA A 26 16.67 11.90 18.56
C ALA A 26 17.48 11.77 17.26
N LEU A 27 16.81 11.44 16.17
CA LEU A 27 17.40 11.38 14.84
C LEU A 27 17.85 12.79 14.40
N LEU A 28 19.12 12.95 14.05
CA LEU A 28 19.72 14.23 13.67
C LEU A 28 19.48 14.56 12.19
N ASP A 29 19.34 13.52 11.35
CA ASP A 29 19.02 13.71 9.93
C ASP A 29 17.53 14.06 9.76
N VAL A 30 17.28 15.34 9.49
CA VAL A 30 15.96 15.91 9.21
C VAL A 30 15.33 15.29 7.94
N VAL A 31 16.14 14.93 6.94
CA VAL A 31 15.64 14.29 5.71
C VAL A 31 15.13 12.90 6.01
N LEU A 32 15.88 12.12 6.78
CA LEU A 32 15.48 10.78 7.21
C LEU A 32 14.26 10.84 8.14
N LYS A 33 14.18 11.81 9.06
CA LYS A 33 12.99 12.04 9.91
C LYS A 33 11.73 12.24 9.06
N ARG A 34 11.80 13.12 8.06
CA ARG A 34 10.68 13.39 7.14
C ARG A 34 10.31 12.16 6.29
N LYS A 35 11.28 11.34 5.88
CA LYS A 35 11.01 10.09 5.14
C LYS A 35 10.23 9.10 6.02
N LEU A 36 10.70 8.85 7.25
CA LEU A 36 10.05 7.95 8.19
C LEU A 36 8.63 8.41 8.55
N GLU A 37 8.41 9.72 8.73
CA GLU A 37 7.06 10.26 8.96
C GLU A 37 6.12 10.05 7.76
N ARG A 38 6.62 10.21 6.53
CA ARG A 38 5.84 9.95 5.31
C ARG A 38 5.52 8.47 5.15
N GLU A 39 6.47 7.59 5.43
CA GLU A 39 6.27 6.14 5.38
C GLU A 39 5.24 5.70 6.42
N LYS A 40 5.35 6.18 7.66
CA LYS A 40 4.34 5.92 8.71
C LYS A 40 2.95 6.37 8.28
N LYS A 41 2.79 7.61 7.81
CA LYS A 41 1.51 8.13 7.31
C LYS A 41 0.95 7.31 6.14
N THR A 42 1.83 6.78 5.28
CA THR A 42 1.42 5.95 4.15
C THR A 42 0.95 4.58 4.62
N GLN A 43 1.69 3.96 5.54
CA GLN A 43 1.32 2.71 6.19
C GLN A 43 -0.01 2.83 6.95
N ASP A 44 -0.20 3.90 7.71
CA ASP A 44 -1.45 4.14 8.44
C ASP A 44 -2.64 4.30 7.51
N LYS A 45 -2.46 5.00 6.37
CA LYS A 45 -3.51 5.09 5.33
C LYS A 45 -3.81 3.74 4.68
N ILE A 46 -2.81 2.88 4.51
CA ILE A 46 -3.00 1.52 3.97
C ILE A 46 -3.77 0.67 4.98
N LYS A 47 -3.35 0.67 6.25
CA LYS A 47 -4.05 -0.04 7.33
C LYS A 47 -5.50 0.41 7.47
N GLN A 48 -5.74 1.72 7.49
CA GLN A 48 -7.11 2.28 7.51
C GLN A 48 -7.95 1.90 6.28
N LYS A 49 -7.34 1.58 5.13
CA LYS A 49 -8.10 1.07 3.97
C LYS A 49 -8.43 -0.41 4.08
N ILE A 50 -7.56 -1.18 4.74
CA ILE A 50 -7.74 -2.62 4.98
C ILE A 50 -8.74 -2.84 6.13
N ASP A 51 -8.70 -2.00 7.16
CA ASP A 51 -9.58 -2.06 8.34
C ASP A 51 -10.95 -1.41 8.11
N LYS A 52 -11.17 -0.77 6.95
CA LYS A 52 -12.51 -0.34 6.57
C LYS A 52 -13.36 -1.57 6.38
N GLU A 53 -14.45 -1.66 7.14
CA GLU A 53 -15.43 -2.74 7.01
C GLU A 53 -15.78 -2.94 5.54
N PRO A 54 -15.76 -4.19 5.05
CA PRO A 54 -16.08 -4.48 3.67
C PRO A 54 -17.46 -3.91 3.36
N SER A 55 -17.59 -3.32 2.17
CA SER A 55 -18.86 -2.76 1.76
C SER A 55 -19.95 -3.85 1.79
N LYS A 56 -21.23 -3.46 1.98
CA LYS A 56 -22.35 -4.43 2.04
C LYS A 56 -22.38 -5.36 0.82
N ILE A 57 -21.93 -4.85 -0.33
CA ILE A 57 -21.83 -5.58 -1.59
C ILE A 57 -20.70 -6.61 -1.54
N GLU A 58 -19.51 -6.22 -1.06
CA GLU A 58 -18.39 -7.16 -0.85
C GLU A 58 -18.74 -8.27 0.13
N LEU A 59 -19.44 -7.93 1.21
CA LEU A 59 -19.90 -8.93 2.18
C LEU A 59 -20.91 -9.90 1.55
N PHE A 60 -21.84 -9.39 0.74
CA PHE A 60 -22.81 -10.23 0.02
C PHE A 60 -22.14 -11.15 -1.00
N LEU A 61 -21.19 -10.63 -1.80
CA LEU A 61 -20.41 -11.41 -2.77
C LEU A 61 -19.59 -12.50 -2.08
N LYS A 62 -18.90 -12.16 -0.99
CA LYS A 62 -18.11 -13.12 -0.20
C LYS A 62 -19.00 -14.22 0.37
N ASN A 63 -20.12 -13.85 0.99
CA ASN A 63 -21.08 -14.80 1.54
C ASN A 63 -21.70 -15.70 0.46
N GLY A 64 -21.90 -15.19 -0.76
CA GLY A 64 -22.40 -15.97 -1.90
C GLY A 64 -21.42 -17.04 -2.38
N VAL A 65 -20.12 -16.73 -2.40
CA VAL A 65 -19.06 -17.67 -2.81
C VAL A 65 -18.76 -18.70 -1.71
N GLU A 66 -18.78 -18.31 -0.44
CA GLU A 66 -18.49 -19.17 0.70
C GLU A 66 -19.71 -19.98 1.18
N HIS A 67 -20.87 -19.85 0.52
CA HIS A 67 -22.10 -20.49 0.95
C HIS A 67 -21.97 -22.03 0.97
N PRO A 68 -22.43 -22.72 2.04
CA PRO A 68 -22.32 -24.18 2.16
C PRO A 68 -23.16 -24.95 1.12
N ASN A 69 -24.13 -24.28 0.49
CA ASN A 69 -24.96 -24.88 -0.55
C ASN A 69 -24.21 -24.91 -1.89
N MET A 70 -23.87 -26.10 -2.39
CA MET A 70 -23.09 -26.26 -3.62
C MET A 70 -23.71 -25.58 -4.84
N ILE A 71 -25.04 -25.56 -4.94
CA ILE A 71 -25.75 -24.93 -6.06
C ILE A 71 -25.48 -23.43 -6.07
N LEU A 72 -25.65 -22.75 -4.94
CA LEU A 72 -25.48 -21.30 -4.84
C LEU A 72 -24.01 -20.90 -5.03
N ARG A 73 -23.09 -21.65 -4.43
CA ARG A 73 -21.65 -21.46 -4.63
C ARG A 73 -21.25 -21.56 -6.11
N THR A 74 -21.77 -22.57 -6.81
CA THR A 74 -21.48 -22.78 -8.23
C THR A 74 -22.03 -21.64 -9.10
N LEU A 75 -23.20 -21.08 -8.77
CA LEU A 75 -23.77 -19.94 -9.49
C LEU A 75 -22.88 -18.69 -9.38
N PHE A 76 -22.47 -18.32 -8.16
CA PHE A 76 -21.60 -17.15 -7.96
C PHE A 76 -20.22 -17.35 -8.61
N GLN A 77 -19.66 -18.56 -8.49
CA GLN A 77 -18.38 -18.90 -9.10
C GLN A 77 -18.46 -18.88 -10.64
N THR A 78 -19.54 -19.39 -11.23
CA THR A 78 -19.76 -19.35 -12.69
C THR A 78 -19.89 -17.91 -13.18
N GLY A 79 -20.68 -17.08 -12.49
CA GLY A 79 -20.80 -15.66 -12.80
C GLY A 79 -19.44 -14.93 -12.75
N TYR A 80 -18.62 -15.22 -11.74
CA TYR A 80 -17.28 -14.66 -11.64
C TYR A 80 -16.37 -15.07 -12.81
N TYR A 81 -16.37 -16.34 -13.21
CA TYR A 81 -15.58 -16.80 -14.35
C TYR A 81 -16.03 -16.18 -15.67
N ILE A 82 -17.34 -16.05 -15.89
CA ILE A 82 -17.89 -15.38 -17.08
C ILE A 82 -17.41 -13.94 -17.12
N TRP A 83 -17.52 -13.21 -16.00
CA TRP A 83 -17.05 -11.83 -15.92
C TRP A 83 -15.53 -11.71 -16.19
N LEU A 84 -14.73 -12.58 -15.57
CA LEU A 84 -13.27 -12.61 -15.76
C LEU A 84 -12.90 -12.89 -17.22
N PHE A 85 -13.57 -13.85 -17.87
CA PHE A 85 -13.37 -14.17 -19.28
C PHE A 85 -13.57 -12.93 -20.16
N PHE A 86 -14.68 -12.20 -19.99
CA PHE A 86 -14.92 -10.97 -20.74
C PHE A 86 -13.89 -9.88 -20.41
N ALA A 87 -13.50 -9.72 -19.14
CA ALA A 87 -12.50 -8.74 -18.74
C ALA A 87 -11.14 -8.99 -19.41
N VAL A 88 -10.70 -10.26 -19.50
CA VAL A 88 -9.45 -10.65 -20.16
C VAL A 88 -9.53 -10.46 -21.66
N VAL A 89 -10.63 -10.86 -22.30
CA VAL A 89 -10.81 -10.69 -23.76
C VAL A 89 -10.81 -9.21 -24.12
N ILE A 90 -11.61 -8.40 -23.44
CA ILE A 90 -11.70 -6.95 -23.71
C ILE A 90 -10.38 -6.26 -23.38
N GLY A 91 -9.78 -6.56 -22.23
CA GLY A 91 -8.48 -6.01 -21.84
C GLY A 91 -7.37 -6.37 -22.82
N GLY A 92 -7.35 -7.61 -23.31
CA GLY A 92 -6.40 -8.09 -24.32
C GLY A 92 -6.56 -7.36 -25.65
N LEU A 93 -7.80 -7.16 -26.12
CA LEU A 93 -8.07 -6.39 -27.34
C LEU A 93 -7.61 -4.94 -27.22
N ILE A 94 -7.90 -4.27 -26.09
CA ILE A 94 -7.45 -2.90 -25.84
C ILE A 94 -5.91 -2.84 -25.83
N SER A 95 -5.27 -3.77 -25.12
CA SER A 95 -3.81 -3.85 -25.07
C SER A 95 -3.19 -4.07 -26.45
N LEU A 96 -3.80 -4.89 -27.30
CA LEU A 96 -3.35 -5.13 -28.66
C LEU A 96 -3.40 -3.85 -29.51
N VAL A 97 -4.49 -3.09 -29.43
CA VAL A 97 -4.65 -1.81 -30.13
C VAL A 97 -3.59 -0.80 -29.67
N ILE A 98 -3.37 -0.68 -28.36
CA ILE A 98 -2.36 0.22 -27.81
C ILE A 98 -0.95 -0.20 -28.26
N ALA A 99 -0.63 -1.49 -28.18
CA ALA A 99 0.66 -2.02 -28.62
C ALA A 99 0.90 -1.77 -30.12
N ALA A 100 -0.14 -1.94 -30.95
CA ALA A 100 -0.06 -1.67 -32.38
C ALA A 100 0.05 -0.17 -32.71
N ALA A 101 -0.49 0.71 -31.86
CA ALA A 101 -0.40 2.17 -32.02
C ALA A 101 0.91 2.76 -31.48
N ALA A 102 1.58 2.05 -30.57
CA ALA A 102 2.86 2.47 -29.97
C ALA A 102 4.09 1.87 -30.68
N GLY A 103 3.87 0.97 -31.64
CA GLY A 103 4.89 0.39 -32.53
C GLY A 103 5.02 1.15 -33.85
#